data_AF-A0A6J6QZ87-F1
#
_entry.id   AF-A0A6J6QZ87-F1
#
_cell.length_a   1.000
_cell.length_b   1.000
_cell.length_c   1.000
_cell.angle_alpha   90.00
_cell.angle_beta   90.00
_cell.angle_gamma   90.00
#
_symmetry.space_group_name_H-M   'P 1'
#
loop_
_entity.id
_entity.type
_entity.pdbx_description
1 polymer ?
#
loop_
_entity_poly.entity_id
_entity_poly.type
_entity_poly.pdbx_seq_one_letter_code
_entity_poly.pdbx_strand_id
1 'polypeptide(L)'
;MRNVEYTHNAGVLGRLGSLHAINSAIEIDLTGQISAEVVGGRHLGLVGGQGSFARAACFAEQGRSILALPSTAKSGATRIVHRFSDGIVSSGRSDADLIVTEHGIADLRGASLVERRQRLIAIAAPEHREQLRALATS
;
A
#
# COMPACT_ATOMS: atom_id res chain seq x y z
N MET A 1 -0.76 -26.90 14.57
CA MET A 1 -1.23 -25.59 14.05
C MET A 1 -1.55 -24.69 15.25
N ARG A 2 -1.25 -23.38 15.19
CA ARG A 2 -1.58 -22.41 16.26
C ARG A 2 -2.80 -21.56 15.86
N ASN A 3 -3.53 -21.02 16.84
CA ASN A 3 -4.73 -20.20 16.64
C ASN A 3 -4.37 -18.84 15.97
N VAL A 4 -5.33 -18.23 15.26
CA VAL A 4 -5.23 -16.90 14.63
C VAL A 4 -4.83 -15.81 15.63
N GLU A 5 -5.31 -15.88 16.88
CA GLU A 5 -4.92 -14.93 17.93
C GLU A 5 -3.43 -14.97 18.24
N TYR A 6 -2.77 -16.10 18.02
CA TYR A 6 -1.32 -16.23 18.20
C TYR A 6 -0.57 -15.81 16.93
N THR A 7 -1.01 -16.28 15.76
CA THR A 7 -0.27 -16.07 14.49
C THR A 7 -0.42 -14.64 13.95
N HIS A 8 -1.49 -13.93 14.29
CA HIS A 8 -1.75 -12.55 13.84
C HIS A 8 -1.46 -11.49 14.91
N ASN A 9 -0.94 -11.90 16.08
CA ASN A 9 -0.56 -10.97 17.12
C ASN A 9 0.72 -10.22 16.74
N ALA A 10 0.64 -8.90 16.61
CA ALA A 10 1.77 -8.07 16.21
C ALA A 10 2.95 -8.13 17.20
N GLY A 11 2.69 -8.32 18.50
CA GLY A 11 3.74 -8.46 19.53
C GLY A 11 4.42 -9.83 19.54
N VAL A 12 3.80 -10.86 18.94
CA VAL A 12 4.42 -12.18 18.69
C VAL A 12 5.23 -12.12 17.40
N LEU A 13 4.62 -11.60 16.33
CA LEU A 13 5.23 -11.49 15.01
C LEU A 13 6.43 -10.53 14.99
N GLY A 14 6.35 -9.40 15.70
CA GLY A 14 7.44 -8.42 15.78
C GLY A 14 8.71 -8.93 16.49
N ARG A 15 8.64 -10.08 17.18
CA ARG A 15 9.83 -10.76 17.73
C ARG A 15 10.61 -11.54 16.69
N LEU A 16 10.03 -11.74 15.50
CA LEU A 16 10.73 -12.31 14.36
C LEU A 16 11.60 -11.20 13.76
N GLY A 17 12.91 -11.22 14.05
CA GLY A 17 13.83 -10.15 13.68
C GLY A 17 13.83 -9.77 12.19
N SER A 18 13.44 -10.68 11.29
CA SER A 18 13.42 -10.50 9.84
C SER A 18 12.04 -10.77 9.20
N LEU A 19 10.96 -10.27 9.79
CA LEU A 19 9.60 -10.46 9.28
C LEU A 19 9.32 -9.60 8.03
N HIS A 20 9.19 -10.24 6.86
CA HIS A 20 8.80 -9.59 5.62
C HIS A 20 7.35 -9.94 5.27
N ALA A 21 6.45 -8.96 5.36
CA ALA A 21 5.03 -9.12 5.07
C ALA A 21 4.72 -8.61 3.67
N ILE A 22 4.43 -9.53 2.74
CA ILE A 22 4.05 -9.20 1.36
C ILE A 22 2.53 -9.33 1.24
N ASN A 23 1.86 -8.23 0.91
CA ASN A 23 0.41 -8.17 0.69
C ASN A 23 0.08 -7.48 -0.64
N SER A 24 -1.16 -7.62 -1.09
CA SER A 24 -1.68 -6.85 -2.22
C SER A 24 -2.55 -5.69 -1.75
N ALA A 25 -2.59 -4.64 -2.55
CA ALA A 25 -3.55 -3.55 -2.43
C ALA A 25 -4.46 -3.53 -3.67
N ILE A 26 -5.64 -2.93 -3.57
CA ILE A 26 -6.43 -2.64 -4.75
C ILE A 26 -6.01 -1.31 -5.38
N GLU A 27 -6.00 -0.23 -4.59
CA GLU A 27 -5.53 1.08 -5.02
C GLU A 27 -4.66 1.72 -3.93
N ILE A 28 -3.77 2.61 -4.35
CA ILE A 28 -2.93 3.41 -3.46
C ILE A 28 -3.03 4.87 -3.89
N ASP A 29 -3.33 5.76 -2.95
CA ASP A 29 -3.40 7.18 -3.24
C ASP A 29 -2.02 7.87 -3.18
N LEU A 30 -1.91 9.08 -3.71
CA LEU A 30 -0.66 9.84 -3.75
C LEU A 30 -0.10 10.26 -2.37
N THR A 31 -0.83 10.03 -1.29
CA THR A 31 -0.35 10.24 0.08
C THR A 31 0.18 8.94 0.72
N GLY A 32 -0.08 7.80 0.08
CA GLY A 32 0.25 6.46 0.56
C GLY A 32 -0.87 5.79 1.35
N GLN A 33 -2.11 6.30 1.31
CA GLN A 33 -3.25 5.52 1.83
C GLN A 33 -3.49 4.31 0.95
N ILE A 34 -4.02 3.24 1.55
CA ILE A 34 -4.20 1.96 0.88
C ILE A 34 -5.66 1.55 0.97
N SER A 35 -6.27 1.26 -0.18
CA SER A 35 -7.56 0.57 -0.26
C SER A 35 -7.31 -0.88 -0.67
N ALA A 36 -7.66 -1.81 0.20
CA ALA A 36 -7.51 -3.25 -0.01
C ALA A 36 -8.86 -3.95 -0.27
N GLU A 37 -9.97 -3.24 -0.12
CA GLU A 37 -11.30 -3.85 -0.06
C GLU A 37 -12.34 -3.20 -0.99
N VAL A 38 -12.18 -1.95 -1.41
CA VAL A 38 -13.15 -1.24 -2.26
C VAL A 38 -12.47 -0.58 -3.45
N VAL A 39 -13.12 -0.68 -4.61
CA VAL A 39 -12.85 0.20 -5.76
C VAL A 39 -14.16 0.70 -6.33
N GLY A 40 -14.26 2.01 -6.54
CA GLY A 40 -15.42 2.63 -7.15
C GLY A 40 -16.72 2.31 -6.41
N GLY A 41 -16.68 2.18 -5.08
CA GLY A 41 -17.83 1.82 -4.25
C GLY A 41 -18.23 0.34 -4.27
N ARG A 42 -17.48 -0.54 -4.95
CA ARG A 42 -17.73 -1.99 -4.93
C ARG A 42 -16.75 -2.71 -4.01
N HIS A 43 -17.28 -3.47 -3.05
CA HIS A 43 -16.50 -4.32 -2.15
C HIS A 43 -15.96 -5.53 -2.92
N LEU A 44 -14.64 -5.70 -2.94
CA LEU A 44 -13.91 -6.71 -3.71
C LEU A 44 -13.16 -7.72 -2.84
N GLY A 45 -13.01 -7.47 -1.54
CA GLY A 45 -12.23 -8.35 -0.65
C GLY A 45 -12.46 -8.07 0.83
N LEU A 46 -11.82 -8.86 1.70
CA LEU A 46 -11.85 -8.70 3.16
C LEU A 46 -10.55 -8.03 3.63
N VAL A 47 -10.63 -7.05 4.54
CA VAL A 47 -9.46 -6.40 5.18
C VAL A 47 -8.50 -7.43 5.80
N GLY A 48 -9.05 -8.53 6.35
CA GLY A 48 -8.29 -9.66 6.88
C GLY A 48 -7.19 -9.24 7.87
N GLY A 49 -6.09 -10.02 7.91
CA GLY A 49 -4.92 -9.76 8.75
C GLY A 49 -3.89 -8.80 8.16
N GLN A 50 -4.13 -8.22 6.99
CA GLN A 50 -3.13 -7.46 6.21
C GLN A 50 -2.52 -6.31 7.03
N GLY A 51 -3.35 -5.53 7.73
CA GLY A 51 -2.88 -4.46 8.61
C GLY A 51 -2.11 -4.94 9.85
N SER A 52 -2.37 -6.16 10.32
CA SER A 52 -1.65 -6.74 11.46
C SER A 52 -0.26 -7.22 11.07
N PHE A 53 -0.12 -7.89 9.93
CA PHE A 53 1.19 -8.30 9.41
C PHE A 53 2.03 -7.12 8.94
N ALA A 54 1.41 -6.12 8.29
CA ALA A 54 2.10 -4.90 7.88
C ALA A 54 2.72 -4.19 9.10
N ARG A 55 1.92 -3.94 10.14
CA ARG A 55 2.42 -3.32 11.37
C ARG A 55 3.46 -4.17 12.08
N ALA A 56 3.24 -5.48 12.18
CA ALA A 56 4.21 -6.38 12.80
C ALA A 56 5.57 -6.38 12.07
N ALA A 57 5.55 -6.32 10.74
CA ALA A 57 6.77 -6.24 9.94
C ALA A 57 7.49 -4.90 10.13
N CYS A 58 6.76 -3.79 10.27
CA CYS A 58 7.36 -2.49 10.58
C CYS A 58 7.98 -2.42 11.98
N PHE A 59 7.50 -3.22 12.95
CA PHE A 59 8.08 -3.29 14.30
C PHE A 59 9.30 -4.23 14.40
N ALA A 60 9.45 -5.17 13.47
CA ALA A 60 10.61 -6.06 13.46
C ALA A 60 11.87 -5.30 12.99
N GLU A 61 13.00 -5.50 13.67
CA GLU A 61 14.25 -4.76 13.45
C GLU A 61 14.71 -4.74 11.98
N GLN A 62 14.59 -5.88 11.29
CA GLN A 62 14.90 -6.03 9.87
C GLN A 62 13.65 -6.36 9.05
N GLY A 63 12.46 -6.12 9.60
CA GLY A 63 11.20 -6.42 8.94
C GLY A 63 10.80 -5.37 7.92
N ARG A 64 9.98 -5.78 6.95
CA ARG A 64 9.47 -4.91 5.88
C ARG A 64 8.02 -5.23 5.59
N SER A 65 7.20 -4.21 5.44
CA SER A 65 5.89 -4.35 4.82
C SER A 65 6.00 -3.99 3.33
N ILE A 66 5.60 -4.92 2.47
CA ILE A 66 5.67 -4.78 1.02
C ILE A 66 4.26 -4.91 0.48
N LEU A 67 3.78 -3.88 -0.19
CA LEU A 67 2.51 -3.87 -0.89
C LEU A 67 2.76 -3.92 -2.38
N ALA A 68 2.33 -5.00 -3.02
CA ALA A 68 2.50 -5.22 -4.44
C ALA A 68 1.17 -5.13 -5.18
N LEU A 69 1.14 -4.36 -6.26
CA LEU A 69 0.00 -4.24 -7.16
C LEU A 69 0.45 -3.95 -8.59
N PRO A 70 -0.23 -4.49 -9.61
CA PRO A 70 -0.14 -3.96 -10.96
C PRO A 70 -0.41 -2.45 -10.98
N SER A 71 0.31 -1.69 -11.80
CA SER A 71 0.12 -0.25 -11.92
C SER A 71 -1.22 0.12 -12.58
N THR A 72 -1.81 -0.82 -13.33
CA THR A 72 -3.13 -0.71 -13.96
C THR A 72 -4.05 -1.88 -13.64
N ALA A 73 -5.36 -1.64 -13.69
CA ALA A 73 -6.38 -2.68 -13.70
C ALA A 73 -6.51 -3.29 -15.11
N LYS A 74 -7.22 -4.42 -15.23
CA LYS A 74 -7.51 -5.04 -16.54
C LYS A 74 -8.23 -4.10 -17.53
N SER A 75 -8.91 -3.08 -17.02
CA SER A 75 -9.57 -2.03 -17.82
C SER A 75 -8.62 -0.94 -18.33
N GLY A 76 -7.35 -0.96 -17.93
CA GLY A 76 -6.38 0.12 -18.19
C GLY A 76 -6.44 1.27 -17.17
N ALA A 77 -7.38 1.25 -16.22
CA ALA A 77 -7.46 2.27 -15.18
C ALA A 77 -6.24 2.23 -14.25
N THR A 78 -5.71 3.40 -13.86
CA THR A 78 -4.60 3.50 -12.91
C THR A 78 -4.98 2.96 -11.53
N ARG A 79 -4.04 2.28 -10.86
CA ARG A 79 -4.19 1.82 -9.47
C ARG A 79 -3.34 2.63 -8.49
N ILE A 80 -2.49 3.51 -9.02
CA ILE A 80 -1.93 4.66 -8.27
C ILE A 80 -2.82 5.86 -8.59
N VAL A 81 -3.62 6.29 -7.62
CA VAL A 81 -4.69 7.28 -7.81
C VAL A 81 -4.36 8.59 -7.10
N HIS A 82 -4.90 9.71 -7.57
CA HIS A 82 -4.75 10.98 -6.86
C HIS A 82 -5.40 10.94 -5.46
N ARG A 83 -6.64 10.40 -5.41
CA ARG A 83 -7.45 10.17 -4.20
C ARG A 83 -8.43 9.04 -4.47
N PHE A 84 -8.86 8.32 -3.44
CA PHE A 84 -9.92 7.31 -3.58
C PHE A 84 -11.26 7.95 -3.93
N SER A 85 -11.98 7.35 -4.87
CA SER A 85 -13.28 7.87 -5.33
C SER A 85 -14.38 7.74 -4.29
N ASP A 86 -14.30 6.74 -3.41
CA ASP A 86 -15.28 6.44 -2.35
C ASP A 86 -14.82 6.90 -0.96
N GLY A 87 -13.56 7.35 -0.84
CA GLY A 87 -12.98 7.78 0.43
C GLY A 87 -12.70 6.65 1.42
N ILE A 88 -12.81 5.38 1.01
CA ILE A 88 -12.65 4.23 1.91
C ILE A 88 -11.15 3.88 1.99
N VAL A 89 -10.65 3.76 3.21
CA VAL A 89 -9.24 3.50 3.52
C VAL A 89 -9.14 2.25 4.38
N SER A 90 -8.45 1.22 3.87
CA SER A 90 -8.22 -0.03 4.61
C SER A 90 -6.96 0.03 5.48
N SER A 91 -5.94 0.79 5.05
CA SER A 91 -4.75 1.06 5.87
C SER A 91 -4.29 2.50 5.71
N GLY A 92 -3.93 3.12 6.83
CA GLY A 92 -3.56 4.53 6.87
C GLY A 92 -2.19 4.77 6.24
N ARG A 93 -1.96 5.99 5.77
CA ARG A 93 -0.67 6.40 5.18
C ARG A 93 0.54 6.20 6.11
N SER A 94 0.33 6.17 7.43
CA SER A 94 1.38 5.90 8.42
C SER A 94 1.87 4.45 8.39
N ASP A 95 1.04 3.54 7.90
CA ASP A 95 1.35 2.10 7.81
C ASP A 95 2.06 1.74 6.49
N ALA A 96 2.22 2.70 5.57
CA ALA A 96 2.82 2.48 4.27
C ALA A 96 4.36 2.45 4.35
N ASP A 97 4.94 1.33 3.93
CA ASP A 97 6.38 1.07 3.85
C ASP A 97 6.81 1.02 2.37
N LEU A 98 6.95 -0.17 1.78
CA LEU A 98 7.36 -0.33 0.37
C LEU A 98 6.15 -0.61 -0.53
N ILE A 99 6.01 0.18 -1.60
CA ILE A 99 5.02 -0.05 -2.65
C ILE A 99 5.71 -0.52 -3.92
N VAL A 100 5.21 -1.61 -4.52
CA VAL A 100 5.83 -2.26 -5.68
C VAL A 100 4.82 -2.39 -6.81
N THR A 101 5.23 -1.96 -8.00
CA THR A 101 4.55 -2.24 -9.27
C THR A 101 5.53 -2.86 -10.26
N GLU A 102 5.05 -3.22 -11.44
CA GLU A 102 5.89 -3.62 -12.58
C GLU A 102 6.86 -2.53 -13.07
N HIS A 103 6.71 -1.28 -12.61
CA HIS A 103 7.57 -0.16 -12.97
C HIS A 103 8.61 0.22 -11.91
N GLY A 104 8.62 -0.44 -10.75
CA GLY A 104 9.64 -0.23 -9.73
C GLY A 104 9.10 -0.22 -8.30
N ILE A 105 9.89 0.39 -7.41
CA ILE A 105 9.63 0.40 -5.97
C ILE A 105 9.57 1.84 -5.47
N ALA A 106 8.52 2.19 -4.75
CA ALA A 106 8.40 3.43 -4.00
C ALA A 106 8.56 3.13 -2.50
N ASP A 107 9.68 3.56 -1.93
CA ASP A 107 9.91 3.55 -0.49
C ASP A 107 9.23 4.77 0.13
N LEU A 108 8.24 4.59 0.99
CA LEU A 108 7.48 5.70 1.60
C LEU A 108 7.88 5.99 3.05
N ARG A 109 8.86 5.26 3.59
CA ARG A 109 9.35 5.43 4.96
C ARG A 109 10.06 6.76 5.09
N GLY A 110 9.70 7.51 6.14
CA GLY A 110 10.28 8.83 6.43
C GLY A 110 10.04 9.90 5.37
N ALA A 111 9.33 9.58 4.29
CA ALA A 111 9.10 10.48 3.18
C ALA A 111 7.99 11.49 3.49
N SER A 112 8.24 12.76 3.17
CA SER A 112 7.22 13.81 3.18
C SER A 112 6.10 13.53 2.16
N LEU A 113 4.95 14.18 2.30
CA LEU A 113 3.85 14.01 1.35
C LEU A 113 4.24 14.36 -0.11
N VAL A 114 5.18 15.30 -0.29
CA VAL A 114 5.69 15.68 -1.61
C VAL A 114 6.57 14.56 -2.18
N GLU A 115 7.49 14.02 -1.38
CA GLU A 115 8.35 12.90 -1.81
C GLU A 115 7.53 11.64 -2.10
N ARG A 116 6.57 11.31 -1.23
CA ARG A 116 5.67 10.16 -1.43
C ARG A 116 4.97 10.25 -2.77
N ARG A 117 4.43 11.42 -3.08
CA ARG A 117 3.76 11.69 -4.35
C ARG A 117 4.68 11.47 -5.54
N GLN A 118 5.90 12.02 -5.49
CA GLN A 118 6.89 11.85 -6.55
C GLN A 118 7.27 10.38 -6.74
N ARG A 119 7.52 9.65 -5.64
CA ARG A 119 7.89 8.23 -5.66
C ARG A 119 6.76 7.35 -6.20
N LEU A 120 5.52 7.60 -5.77
CA LEU A 120 4.34 6.87 -6.25
C LEU A 120 4.05 7.12 -7.73
N ILE A 121 4.16 8.36 -8.19
CA ILE A 121 4.03 8.70 -9.62
C ILE A 121 5.12 8.01 -10.45
N ALA A 122 6.34 7.90 -9.92
CA ALA A 122 7.44 7.25 -10.63
C ALA A 122 7.21 5.75 -10.88
N ILE A 123 6.41 5.08 -10.05
CA ILE A 123 6.04 3.67 -10.19
C ILE A 123 4.65 3.45 -10.81
N ALA A 124 3.92 4.51 -11.16
CA ALA A 124 2.68 4.40 -11.91
C ALA A 124 2.95 4.03 -13.39
N ALA A 125 1.91 3.57 -14.10
CA ALA A 125 1.98 3.31 -15.54
C ALA A 125 2.41 4.59 -16.28
N PRO A 126 3.38 4.54 -17.21
CA PRO A 126 3.92 5.70 -17.92
C PRO A 126 2.85 6.66 -18.46
N GLU A 127 1.79 6.13 -19.04
CA GLU A 127 0.67 6.86 -19.62
C GLU A 127 -0.15 7.69 -18.60
N HIS A 128 -0.15 7.30 -17.32
CA HIS A 128 -0.92 7.97 -16.26
C HIS A 128 -0.10 9.01 -15.49
N ARG A 129 1.24 9.04 -15.66
CA ARG A 129 2.14 9.86 -14.84
C ARG A 129 1.90 11.36 -15.02
N GLU A 130 1.68 11.80 -16.25
CA GLU A 130 1.46 13.22 -16.55
C GLU A 130 0.17 13.72 -15.90
N GLN A 131 -0.93 12.98 -16.06
CA GLN A 131 -2.20 13.29 -15.42
C GLN A 131 -2.07 13.32 -13.88
N LEU A 132 -1.38 12.35 -13.28
CA LEU A 132 -1.15 12.34 -11.84
C LEU A 132 -0.33 13.54 -11.36
N ARG A 133 0.65 14.02 -12.15
CA ARG A 133 1.42 15.24 -11.84
C ARG A 133 0.57 16.50 -11.94
N ALA A 134 -0.33 16.58 -12.91
CA ALA A 134 -1.25 17.70 -13.03
C ALA A 134 -2.19 17.77 -11.80
N LEU A 135 -2.80 16.64 -11.44
CA LEU A 135 -3.68 16.53 -10.26
C LEU A 135 -2.93 16.72 -8.93
N ALA A 136 -1.64 16.43 -8.89
CA ALA A 136 -0.78 16.60 -7.72
C ALA A 136 -0.54 18.06 -7.32
N THR A 137 -0.84 19.02 -8.19
CA THR A 137 -0.50 20.44 -8.02
C THR A 137 -1.71 21.29 -7.59
N SER A 138 -2.93 20.76 -7.78
CA SER A 138 -4.20 21.33 -7.32
C SER A 138 -4.52 20.96 -5.87
#